data_AF-A0A352SD77-F1
#
_entry.id   AF-A0A352SD77-F1
#
_cell.length_a   1.000
_cell.length_b   1.000
_cell.length_c   1.000
_cell.angle_alpha   90.00
_cell.angle_beta   90.00
_cell.angle_gamma   90.00
#
_symmetry.space_group_name_H-M   'P 1'
#
loop_
_entity.id
_entity.type
_entity.pdbx_description
1 polymer ?
#
loop_
_entity_poly.entity_id
_entity_poly.type
_entity_poly.pdbx_seq_one_letter_code
_entity_poly.pdbx_strand_id
1 'polypeptide(L)'
;MLNMIEWWICLSMPPDEVEKIARFRELNPSQKALMLSARKEAGKFSEGVILSKSMEVLFRAVPPSLYLALAQTEPEEKAERYQLMQQYGCTELEAAFKVAEKIDQARGIESP
;
A
#
# COMPACT_ATOMS: atom_id res chain seq x y z
N MET A 1 6.67 -6.07 25.91
CA MET A 1 6.01 -4.74 25.91
C MET A 1 5.13 -4.56 24.65
N LEU A 2 4.21 -5.48 24.35
CA LEU A 2 3.21 -5.32 23.27
C LEU A 2 1.81 -4.98 23.82
N ASN A 3 1.56 -5.29 25.10
CA ASN A 3 0.28 -5.12 25.78
C ASN A 3 -0.08 -3.65 26.08
N MET A 4 0.84 -2.71 25.86
CA MET A 4 0.64 -1.27 26.09
C MET A 4 0.40 -0.49 24.79
N ILE A 5 0.32 -1.17 23.64
CA ILE A 5 0.06 -0.52 22.36
C ILE A 5 -1.42 -0.11 22.31
N GLU A 6 -1.65 1.19 22.27
CA GLU A 6 -2.99 1.78 22.19
C GLU A 6 -3.61 1.64 20.79
N TRP A 7 -2.79 1.77 19.74
CA TRP A 7 -3.22 1.77 18.35
C TRP A 7 -2.45 0.74 17.53
N TRP A 8 -3.18 -0.17 16.89
CA TRP A 8 -2.63 -1.14 15.95
C TRP A 8 -3.02 -0.72 14.54
N ILE A 9 -2.03 -0.45 13.69
CA ILE A 9 -2.23 -0.20 12.27
C ILE A 9 -1.75 -1.43 11.52
N CYS A 10 -2.70 -2.11 10.91
CA CYS A 10 -2.50 -3.39 10.26
C CYS A 10 -2.82 -3.23 8.78
N LEU A 11 -1.81 -3.30 7.89
CA LEU A 11 -2.05 -3.29 6.45
C LEU A 11 -2.60 -4.64 5.98
N SER A 12 -2.80 -4.81 4.67
CA SER A 12 -3.15 -6.10 4.07
C SER A 12 -2.19 -7.21 4.51
N MET A 13 -2.65 -8.08 5.41
CA MET A 13 -1.88 -9.20 5.96
C MET A 13 -2.48 -10.53 5.50
N PRO A 14 -1.66 -11.53 5.16
CA PRO A 14 -2.13 -12.88 4.89
C PRO A 14 -2.75 -13.53 6.15
N PRO A 15 -3.60 -14.55 5.98
CA PRO A 15 -4.34 -15.15 7.11
C PRO A 15 -3.46 -15.67 8.24
N ASP A 16 -2.27 -16.19 7.94
CA ASP A 16 -1.33 -16.69 8.95
C ASP A 16 -0.74 -15.56 9.82
N GLU A 17 -0.60 -14.35 9.27
CA GLU A 17 -0.15 -13.17 10.01
C GLU A 17 -1.22 -12.63 10.96
N VAL A 18 -2.50 -12.69 10.56
CA VAL A 18 -3.63 -12.33 11.44
C VAL A 18 -3.65 -13.21 12.70
N GLU A 19 -3.40 -14.52 12.54
CA GLU A 19 -3.32 -15.44 13.69
C GLU A 19 -2.09 -15.19 14.58
N LYS A 20 -0.98 -14.70 14.02
CA LYS A 20 0.19 -14.27 14.83
C LYS A 20 -0.16 -13.06 15.69
N ILE A 21 -0.95 -12.11 15.19
CA ILE A 21 -1.43 -10.94 15.96
C ILE A 21 -2.34 -11.37 17.10
N ALA A 22 -3.18 -12.38 16.88
CA ALA A 22 -4.10 -12.91 17.89
C ALA A 22 -3.38 -13.42 19.17
N ARG A 23 -2.06 -13.66 19.10
CA ARG A 23 -1.22 -14.02 20.26
C ARG A 23 -0.90 -12.83 21.18
N PHE A 24 -0.93 -11.61 20.65
CA PHE A 24 -0.55 -10.38 21.37
C PHE A 24 -1.74 -9.50 21.71
N ARG A 25 -2.82 -9.63 20.94
CA ARG A 25 -4.08 -8.93 21.13
C ARG A 25 -5.20 -9.93 20.94
N GLU A 26 -6.08 -10.06 21.91
CA GLU A 26 -7.31 -10.85 21.73
C GLU A 26 -8.13 -10.21 20.62
N LEU A 27 -8.42 -10.99 19.58
CA LEU A 27 -9.23 -10.58 18.43
C LEU A 27 -10.53 -11.38 18.44
N ASN A 28 -11.65 -10.67 18.41
CA ASN A 28 -12.95 -11.29 18.20
C ASN A 28 -13.14 -11.70 16.72
N PRO A 29 -14.12 -12.58 16.39
CA PRO A 29 -14.32 -13.03 15.02
C PRO A 29 -14.57 -11.91 14.00
N SER A 30 -15.28 -10.85 14.38
CA SER A 30 -15.54 -9.69 13.51
C SER A 30 -14.28 -8.89 13.21
N GLN A 31 -13.40 -8.68 14.19
CA GLN A 31 -12.11 -8.00 14.00
C GLN A 31 -11.21 -8.81 13.06
N LYS A 32 -11.16 -10.14 13.22
CA LYS A 32 -10.44 -11.02 12.29
C LYS A 32 -11.00 -10.91 10.87
N ALA A 33 -12.33 -10.96 10.72
CA ALA A 33 -12.98 -10.79 9.42
C ALA A 33 -12.68 -9.42 8.79
N LEU A 34 -12.68 -8.35 9.60
CA LEU A 34 -12.33 -7.00 9.15
C LEU A 34 -10.88 -6.93 8.65
N MET A 35 -9.93 -7.49 9.39
CA MET A 35 -8.52 -7.55 9.00
C MET A 35 -8.33 -8.31 7.68
N LEU A 36 -9.00 -9.45 7.52
CA LEU A 36 -8.96 -10.26 6.29
C LEU A 36 -9.69 -9.60 5.11
N SER A 37 -10.54 -8.60 5.36
CA SER A 37 -11.26 -7.88 4.30
C SER A 37 -10.42 -6.82 3.60
N ALA A 38 -9.32 -6.37 4.21
CA ALA A 38 -8.45 -5.34 3.67
C ALA A 38 -7.81 -5.80 2.35
N ARG A 39 -7.91 -4.95 1.32
CA ARG A 39 -7.42 -5.24 -0.04
C ARG A 39 -6.25 -4.34 -0.41
N LYS A 40 -5.42 -4.83 -1.33
CA LYS A 40 -4.39 -4.06 -2.02
C LYS A 40 -4.61 -4.21 -3.52
N GLU A 41 -4.60 -3.11 -4.24
CA GLU A 41 -4.61 -3.10 -5.69
C GLU A 41 -3.40 -2.29 -6.18
N ALA A 42 -2.48 -2.99 -6.86
CA ALA A 42 -1.22 -2.41 -7.32
C ALA A 42 -1.47 -1.17 -8.20
N GLY A 43 -0.71 -0.10 -7.95
CA GLY A 43 -0.89 1.16 -8.66
C GLY A 43 -2.18 1.92 -8.34
N LYS A 44 -3.05 1.47 -7.42
CA LYS A 44 -4.30 2.16 -7.05
C LYS A 44 -4.37 2.52 -5.58
N PHE A 45 -4.51 1.52 -4.71
CA PHE A 45 -4.70 1.76 -3.28
C PHE A 45 -4.21 0.59 -2.45
N SER A 46 -3.98 0.86 -1.17
CA SER A 46 -3.78 -0.17 -0.15
C SER A 46 -4.72 0.11 1.01
N GLU A 47 -5.39 -0.92 1.49
CA GLU A 47 -6.22 -0.84 2.68
C GLU A 47 -5.48 -1.37 3.90
N GLY A 48 -5.97 -0.93 5.05
CA GLY A 48 -5.55 -1.44 6.33
C GLY A 48 -6.65 -1.25 7.36
N VAL A 49 -6.44 -1.83 8.53
CA VAL A 49 -7.34 -1.73 9.66
C VAL A 49 -6.62 -1.04 10.80
N ILE A 50 -7.31 -0.09 11.43
CA ILE A 50 -6.91 0.51 12.70
C ILE A 50 -7.73 -0.16 13.80
N LEU A 51 -7.04 -0.75 14.78
CA LEU A 51 -7.65 -1.36 15.96
C LEU A 51 -7.14 -0.66 17.23
N SER A 52 -8.06 -0.10 18.01
CA SER A 52 -7.79 0.46 19.34
C SER A 52 -8.85 -0.02 20.33
N LYS A 53 -8.90 0.54 21.55
CA LYS A 53 -9.98 0.24 22.52
C LYS A 53 -11.31 0.89 22.13
N SER A 54 -11.27 1.98 21.38
CA SER A 54 -12.44 2.81 21.06
C SER A 54 -12.75 2.86 19.55
N MET A 55 -11.92 2.25 18.72
CA MET A 55 -12.03 2.35 17.26
C MET A 55 -11.64 1.04 16.57
N GLU A 56 -12.47 0.65 15.60
CA GLU A 56 -12.23 -0.45 14.65
C GLU A 56 -12.60 0.07 13.26
N VAL A 57 -11.62 0.44 12.45
CA VAL A 57 -11.85 1.14 11.17
C VAL A 57 -11.04 0.50 10.05
N LEU A 58 -11.72 0.19 8.95
CA LEU A 58 -11.07 -0.05 7.65
C LEU A 58 -10.76 1.31 7.02
N PHE A 59 -9.51 1.54 6.66
CA PHE A 59 -9.09 2.72 5.92
C PHE A 59 -8.52 2.32 4.56
N ARG A 60 -8.58 3.25 3.62
CA ARG A 60 -7.97 3.11 2.29
C ARG A 60 -6.99 4.25 2.05
N ALA A 61 -5.72 3.91 1.85
CA ALA A 61 -4.70 4.84 1.43
C ALA A 61 -4.64 4.88 -0.09
N VAL A 62 -4.90 6.05 -0.67
CA VAL A 62 -4.80 6.34 -2.11
C VAL A 62 -3.69 7.38 -2.31
N PRO A 63 -2.43 6.96 -2.44
CA PRO A 63 -1.32 7.88 -2.60
C PRO A 63 -1.32 8.53 -4.00
N PRO A 64 -0.84 9.77 -4.13
CA PRO A 64 -0.57 10.38 -5.43
C PRO A 64 0.37 9.52 -6.28
N SER A 65 0.20 9.54 -7.59
CA SER A 65 0.92 8.65 -8.52
C SER A 65 2.43 8.83 -8.48
N LEU A 66 2.91 10.06 -8.29
CA LEU A 66 4.33 10.35 -8.12
C LEU A 66 4.92 9.68 -6.87
N TYR A 67 4.17 9.66 -5.76
CA TYR A 67 4.64 9.05 -4.52
C TYR A 67 4.79 7.54 -4.69
N LEU A 68 3.88 6.91 -5.45
CA LEU A 68 4.01 5.51 -5.81
C LEU A 68 5.25 5.28 -6.67
N ALA A 69 5.40 6.01 -7.78
CA ALA A 69 6.50 5.84 -8.71
C ALA A 69 7.89 5.97 -8.04
N LEU A 70 8.03 6.91 -7.10
CA LEU A 70 9.26 7.10 -6.34
C LEU A 70 9.51 6.01 -5.28
N ALA A 71 8.44 5.45 -4.70
CA ALA A 71 8.54 4.40 -3.68
C ALA A 71 8.73 3.00 -4.26
N GLN A 72 8.66 2.83 -5.58
CA GLN A 72 8.83 1.55 -6.26
C GLN A 72 10.25 0.98 -6.09
N THR A 73 10.33 -0.20 -5.49
CA THR A 73 11.59 -0.88 -5.16
C THR A 73 11.70 -2.30 -5.72
N GLU A 74 10.62 -2.85 -6.27
CA GLU A 74 10.61 -4.23 -6.77
C GLU A 74 11.44 -4.36 -8.06
N PRO A 75 12.03 -5.54 -8.34
CA PRO A 75 12.87 -5.74 -9.51
C PRO A 75 12.20 -5.39 -10.84
N GLU A 76 10.93 -5.76 -11.02
CA GLU A 76 10.14 -5.46 -12.21
C GLU A 76 9.86 -3.95 -12.37
N GLU A 77 9.63 -3.24 -11.27
CA GLU A 77 9.39 -1.79 -11.29
C GLU A 77 10.68 -1.03 -11.64
N LYS A 78 11.82 -1.47 -11.10
CA LYS A 78 13.14 -0.96 -11.47
C LYS A 78 13.46 -1.24 -12.94
N ALA A 79 13.11 -2.42 -13.44
CA ALA A 79 13.30 -2.77 -14.83
C ALA A 79 12.45 -1.89 -15.76
N GLU A 80 11.18 -1.65 -15.44
CA GLU A 80 10.33 -0.71 -16.18
C GLU A 80 10.93 0.70 -16.21
N ARG A 81 11.36 1.21 -15.05
CA ARG A 81 11.98 2.54 -14.97
C ARG A 81 13.23 2.63 -15.83
N TYR A 82 14.08 1.60 -15.80
CA TYR A 82 15.27 1.53 -16.64
C TYR A 82 14.93 1.49 -18.13
N GLN A 83 13.89 0.75 -18.54
CA GLN A 83 13.41 0.74 -19.93
C GLN A 83 12.96 2.14 -20.37
N LEU A 84 12.25 2.89 -19.52
CA LEU A 84 11.86 4.27 -19.81
C LEU A 84 13.07 5.20 -19.95
N MET A 85 14.09 5.05 -19.10
CA MET A 85 15.34 5.81 -19.24
C MET A 85 16.00 5.57 -20.60
N GLN A 86 16.10 4.31 -21.04
CA GLN A 86 16.67 3.97 -22.35
C GLN A 86 15.82 4.48 -23.51
N GLN A 87 14.49 4.34 -23.42
CA GLN A 87 13.55 4.74 -24.47
C GLN A 87 13.55 6.26 -24.71
N TYR A 88 13.60 7.05 -23.63
CA TYR A 88 13.47 8.51 -23.69
C TYR A 88 14.79 9.25 -23.52
N GLY A 89 15.90 8.55 -23.25
CA GLY A 89 17.21 9.16 -23.00
C GLY A 89 17.20 10.09 -21.78
N CYS A 90 16.41 9.76 -20.75
CA CYS A 90 16.17 10.63 -19.59
C CYS A 90 16.81 10.11 -18.30
N THR A 91 16.88 10.96 -17.29
CA THR A 91 17.33 10.63 -15.94
C THR A 91 16.36 9.67 -15.23
N GLU A 92 16.81 9.05 -14.13
CA GLU A 92 15.94 8.19 -13.32
C GLU A 92 14.73 8.94 -12.75
N LEU A 93 14.93 10.19 -12.32
CA LEU A 93 13.84 11.02 -11.79
C LEU A 93 12.80 11.33 -12.88
N GLU A 94 13.23 11.68 -14.09
CA GLU A 94 12.33 11.92 -15.22
C GLU A 94 11.60 10.64 -15.64
N ALA A 95 12.27 9.49 -15.57
CA ALA A 95 11.62 8.21 -15.80
C ALA A 95 10.55 7.91 -14.73
N ALA A 96 10.78 8.28 -13.47
CA ALA A 96 9.78 8.16 -12.41
C ALA A 96 8.57 9.09 -12.66
N PHE A 97 8.76 10.29 -13.21
CA PHE A 97 7.64 11.14 -13.65
C PHE A 97 6.82 10.46 -14.75
N LYS A 98 7.47 9.82 -15.72
CA LYS A 98 6.76 9.04 -16.76
C LYS A 98 5.99 7.85 -16.20
N VAL A 99 6.52 7.16 -15.19
CA VAL A 99 5.76 6.12 -14.49
C VAL A 99 4.54 6.72 -13.78
N ALA A 100 4.69 7.87 -13.12
CA ALA A 100 3.59 8.56 -12.46
C ALA A 100 2.49 8.96 -13.46
N GLU A 101 2.85 9.51 -14.62
CA GLU A 101 1.93 9.82 -15.73
C GLU A 101 1.15 8.58 -16.18
N LYS A 102 1.82 7.44 -16.37
CA LYS A 102 1.13 6.18 -16.71
C LYS A 102 0.12 5.76 -15.65
N ILE A 103 0.46 5.90 -14.37
CA ILE A 103 -0.44 5.58 -13.26
C ILE A 103 -1.64 6.54 -13.25
N ASP A 104 -1.44 7.84 -13.47
CA ASP A 104 -2.52 8.82 -13.57
C ASP A 104 -3.46 8.51 -14.72
N GLN A 105 -2.93 8.22 -15.91
CA GLN A 105 -3.72 7.81 -17.08
C GLN A 105 -4.55 6.55 -16.77
N ALA A 106 -3.95 5.54 -16.15
CA ALA A 106 -4.65 4.32 -15.75
C ALA A 106 -5.74 4.56 -14.69
N ARG A 107 -5.64 5.65 -13.93
CA ARG A 107 -6.65 6.11 -12.95
C ARG A 107 -7.67 7.10 -13.52
N GLY A 108 -7.52 7.52 -14.78
CA GLY A 108 -8.36 8.55 -15.39
C GLY A 108 -8.10 9.96 -14.85
N ILE A 109 -6.88 10.23 -14.39
CA ILE A 109 -6.43 11.55 -13.92
C ILE A 109 -5.66 12.22 -15.06
N GLU A 110 -5.97 13.48 -15.36
CA GLU A 110 -5.19 14.28 -16.31
C GLU A 110 -3.81 14.55 -15.74
N SER A 111 -2.78 14.06 -16.43
CA SER A 111 -1.39 14.36 -16.10
C SER A 111 -1.04 15.79 -16.54
N PRO A 112 -0.33 16.57 -15.70
CA PRO A 112 0.10 17.93 -16.02
C PRO A 112 1.14 17.99 -17.15
#